data_AF-A0A966PBB5-F1
#
_entry.id   AF-A0A966PBB5-F1
#
_cell.length_a   1.000
_cell.length_b   1.000
_cell.length_c   1.000
_cell.angle_alpha   90.00
_cell.angle_beta   90.00
_cell.angle_gamma   90.00
#
_symmetry.space_group_name_H-M   'P 1'
#
loop_
_entity.id
_entity.type
_entity.pdbx_description
1 polymer ?
#
loop_
_entity_poly.entity_id
_entity_poly.type
_entity_poly.pdbx_seq_one_letter_code
_entity_poly.pdbx_strand_id
1 'polypeptide(L)'
;MSVNITQPAFPLTVGYVVTNVSCFGYADGAIDVTPQGGTGPFTYFWTSGQTTQDLNNIPPGQYIVAITDANNCVSSAQITVTQPLAPLSATITQVPI
;
A
#
# COMPACT_ATOMS: atom_id res chain seq x y z
N MET A 1 2.69 -26.48 -35.41
CA MET A 1 3.21 -25.09 -35.43
C MET A 1 1.98 -24.21 -35.56
N SER A 2 1.53 -23.48 -34.56
CA SER A 2 2.24 -22.50 -33.72
C SER A 2 1.65 -22.51 -32.30
N VAL A 3 2.51 -22.51 -31.27
CA VAL A 3 2.08 -22.13 -29.93
C VAL A 3 2.27 -20.62 -29.87
N ASN A 4 1.18 -19.86 -29.74
CA ASN A 4 1.27 -18.46 -29.36
C ASN A 4 1.76 -18.41 -27.92
N ILE A 5 3.09 -18.35 -27.74
CA ILE A 5 3.67 -17.98 -26.45
C ILE A 5 3.60 -16.45 -26.40
N THR A 6 2.45 -15.91 -25.97
CA THR A 6 2.32 -14.49 -25.64
C THR A 6 2.99 -14.21 -24.31
N GLN A 7 4.33 -14.26 -24.33
CA GLN A 7 5.29 -13.67 -23.39
C GLN A 7 6.15 -14.67 -22.58
N PRO A 8 7.49 -14.51 -22.56
CA PRO A 8 8.32 -14.91 -21.44
C PRO A 8 8.47 -13.70 -20.50
N ALA A 9 7.51 -13.49 -19.60
CA ALA A 9 7.68 -12.50 -18.54
C ALA A 9 7.32 -13.11 -17.21
N PHE A 10 8.17 -12.77 -16.26
CA PHE A 10 8.00 -13.12 -14.87
C PHE A 10 6.58 -12.74 -14.42
N PRO A 11 5.94 -13.61 -13.62
CA PRO A 11 4.59 -13.35 -13.12
C PRO A 11 4.57 -11.97 -12.46
N LEU A 12 3.54 -11.18 -12.78
CA LEU A 12 3.31 -9.91 -12.12
C LEU A 12 3.28 -10.17 -10.60
N THR A 13 4.16 -9.50 -9.88
CA THR A 13 4.26 -9.58 -8.43
C THR A 13 4.16 -8.18 -7.87
N VAL A 14 3.45 -8.02 -6.76
CA VAL A 14 3.27 -6.72 -6.11
C VAL A 14 4.24 -6.62 -4.94
N GLY A 15 5.33 -5.89 -5.13
CA GLY A 15 6.20 -5.47 -4.02
C GLY A 15 5.64 -4.21 -3.38
N TYR A 16 5.76 -4.07 -2.05
CA TYR A 16 5.32 -2.87 -1.36
C TYR A 16 6.14 -2.62 -0.10
N VAL A 17 6.23 -1.35 0.30
CA VAL A 17 6.80 -0.89 1.57
C VAL A 17 5.74 -0.06 2.28
N VAL A 18 5.55 -0.33 3.57
CA VAL A 18 4.57 0.37 4.40
C VAL A 18 5.26 1.26 5.42
N THR A 19 4.81 2.51 5.50
CA THR A 19 5.14 3.46 6.55
C THR A 19 3.92 3.59 7.46
N ASN A 20 4.07 3.15 8.70
CA ASN A 20 3.02 3.26 9.71
C ASN A 20 2.82 4.71 10.15
N VAL A 21 1.63 5.01 10.65
CA VAL A 21 1.25 6.32 11.17
C VAL A 21 2.09 6.65 12.41
N SER A 22 2.63 7.86 12.50
CA SER A 22 3.56 8.23 13.59
C SER A 22 2.88 8.38 14.95
N CYS A 23 1.63 8.84 14.96
CA CYS A 23 0.89 9.18 16.17
C CYS A 23 -0.53 8.64 16.16
N PHE A 24 -1.07 8.33 17.34
CA PHE A 24 -2.46 7.90 17.47
C PHE A 24 -3.41 8.94 16.87
N GLY A 25 -4.22 8.53 15.88
CA GLY A 25 -5.23 9.36 15.24
C GLY A 25 -4.71 10.26 14.11
N TYR A 26 -3.44 10.14 13.73
CA TYR A 26 -2.90 10.87 12.58
C TYR A 26 -3.14 10.08 11.29
N ALA A 27 -3.00 10.78 10.16
CA ALA A 27 -3.12 10.22 8.82
C ALA A 27 -1.85 10.53 8.02
N ASP A 28 -0.70 10.22 8.60
CA ASP A 28 0.62 10.40 7.99
C ASP A 28 1.24 9.07 7.53
N GLY A 29 0.43 8.00 7.47
CA GLY A 29 0.84 6.72 6.90
C GLY A 29 1.12 6.85 5.39
N ALA A 30 1.93 5.94 4.88
CA ALA A 30 2.21 5.84 3.45
C ALA A 30 2.41 4.39 3.01
N ILE A 31 2.09 4.11 1.75
CA ILE A 31 2.35 2.83 1.09
C ILE A 31 3.01 3.14 -0.25
N ASP A 32 4.23 2.64 -0.41
CA ASP A 32 4.98 2.65 -1.67
C ASP A 32 4.80 1.30 -2.33
N VAL A 33 4.34 1.28 -3.58
CA VAL A 33 4.10 0.05 -4.34
C VAL A 33 5.04 -0.03 -5.52
N THR A 34 5.81 -1.12 -5.58
CA THR A 34 6.72 -1.41 -6.68
C THR A 34 6.27 -2.69 -7.40
N PRO A 35 5.61 -2.60 -8.56
CA PRO A 35 5.31 -3.79 -9.37
C PRO A 35 6.63 -4.42 -9.87
N GLN A 36 6.72 -5.74 -9.79
CA GLN A 36 7.85 -6.52 -10.31
C GLN A 36 7.36 -7.51 -11.36
N GLY A 37 8.07 -7.59 -12.49
CA GLY A 37 7.62 -8.38 -13.64
C GLY A 37 6.48 -7.71 -14.41
N GLY A 38 5.70 -8.51 -15.15
CA GLY A 38 4.59 -8.04 -15.98
C GLY A 38 4.99 -7.11 -17.14
N THR A 39 3.98 -6.58 -17.84
CA THR A 39 4.18 -5.62 -18.94
C THR A 39 3.44 -4.33 -18.67
N GLY A 40 4.16 -3.21 -18.65
CA GLY A 40 3.54 -1.89 -18.60
C GLY A 40 2.77 -1.57 -19.89
N PRO A 41 1.76 -0.68 -19.85
CA PRO A 41 1.33 0.12 -18.69
C PRO A 41 0.59 -0.66 -17.60
N PHE A 42 0.74 -0.24 -16.34
CA PHE A 42 0.05 -0.81 -15.19
C PHE A 42 -1.11 0.09 -14.74
N THR A 43 -2.24 -0.52 -14.39
CA THR A 43 -3.38 0.15 -13.78
C THR A 43 -3.47 -0.24 -12.32
N TYR A 44 -3.60 0.74 -11.42
CA TYR A 44 -3.73 0.51 -9.99
C TYR A 44 -5.17 0.77 -9.56
N PHE A 45 -5.68 -0.06 -8.66
CA PHE A 45 -6.97 0.13 -8.03
C PHE A 45 -6.86 -0.19 -6.54
N TRP A 46 -7.11 0.82 -5.71
CA TRP A 46 -7.13 0.67 -4.27
C TRP A 46 -8.56 0.51 -3.75
N THR A 47 -8.74 -0.24 -2.66
CA THR A 47 -10.03 -0.29 -1.93
C THR A 47 -10.49 1.08 -1.42
N SER A 48 -9.59 2.04 -1.27
CA SER A 48 -9.89 3.44 -0.97
C SER A 48 -10.45 4.23 -2.16
N GLY A 49 -10.55 3.62 -3.35
CA GLY A 49 -10.99 4.25 -4.59
C GLY A 49 -9.90 5.03 -5.33
N GLN A 50 -8.67 5.03 -4.83
CA GLN A 50 -7.52 5.65 -5.49
C GLN A 50 -6.99 4.78 -6.63
N THR A 51 -6.36 5.39 -7.63
CA THR A 51 -5.75 4.71 -8.78
C THR A 51 -4.27 5.08 -8.97
N THR A 52 -3.68 5.73 -7.97
CA THR A 52 -2.26 6.06 -7.93
C THR A 52 -1.43 4.81 -7.62
N GLN A 53 -0.17 4.82 -8.02
CA GLN A 53 0.78 3.77 -7.66
C GLN A 53 1.00 3.76 -6.14
N ASP A 54 1.32 4.94 -5.58
CA ASP A 54 1.60 5.10 -4.16
C ASP A 54 0.46 5.80 -3.43
N LEU A 55 0.32 5.48 -2.15
CA LEU A 55 -0.58 6.17 -1.23
C LEU A 55 0.24 6.94 -0.19
N ASN A 56 -0.12 8.19 0.04
CA ASN A 56 0.49 9.06 1.04
C ASN A 56 -0.60 9.74 1.87
N ASN A 57 -0.27 10.12 3.11
CA ASN A 57 -1.18 10.78 4.03
C ASN A 57 -2.47 9.98 4.28
N ILE A 58 -2.31 8.67 4.53
CA ILE A 58 -3.43 7.77 4.78
C ILE A 58 -3.59 7.45 6.28
N PRO A 59 -4.83 7.31 6.78
CA PRO A 59 -5.09 6.84 8.14
C PRO A 59 -4.66 5.39 8.33
N PRO A 60 -4.58 4.90 9.59
CA PRO A 60 -4.39 3.47 9.82
C PRO A 60 -5.57 2.70 9.23
N GLY A 61 -5.29 1.52 8.70
CA GLY A 61 -6.32 0.72 8.04
C GLY A 61 -5.75 -0.39 7.19
N GLN A 62 -6.67 -1.15 6.60
CA GLN A 62 -6.35 -2.17 5.62
C GLN A 62 -6.57 -1.62 4.22
N TYR A 63 -5.53 -1.68 3.40
CA TYR A 63 -5.52 -1.22 2.02
C TYR A 63 -5.24 -2.42 1.13
N ILE A 64 -6.08 -2.63 0.12
CA ILE A 64 -5.84 -3.66 -0.89
C ILE A 64 -5.61 -2.92 -2.20
N VAL A 65 -4.47 -3.21 -2.83
CA VAL A 65 -4.15 -2.74 -4.18
C VAL A 65 -4.33 -3.90 -5.15
N ALA A 66 -5.01 -3.64 -6.26
CA ALA A 66 -5.06 -4.49 -7.42
C ALA A 66 -4.32 -3.81 -8.57
N ILE A 67 -3.32 -4.49 -9.12
CA ILE A 67 -2.51 -4.05 -10.25
C ILE A 67 -2.88 -4.90 -11.45
N THR A 68 -3.21 -4.24 -12.55
CA THR A 68 -3.51 -4.89 -13.84
C THR A 68 -2.45 -4.47 -14.86
N ASP A 69 -1.81 -5.45 -15.50
CA ASP A 69 -0.84 -5.20 -16.57
C ASP A 69 -1.51 -5.01 -17.96
N ALA A 70 -0.71 -4.69 -18.98
CA ALA A 70 -1.17 -4.48 -20.35
C ALA A 70 -1.76 -5.74 -21.02
N ASN A 71 -1.46 -6.94 -20.51
CA ASN A 71 -2.02 -8.21 -20.97
C ASN A 71 -3.24 -8.66 -20.14
N ASN A 72 -3.80 -7.76 -19.33
CA ASN A 72 -4.92 -8.02 -18.43
C ASN A 72 -4.62 -9.04 -17.31
N CYS A 73 -3.34 -9.26 -16.97
CA CYS A 73 -2.98 -10.00 -15.77
C CYS A 73 -3.23 -9.14 -14.53
N VAL A 74 -4.01 -9.67 -13.58
CA VAL A 74 -4.32 -8.98 -12.32
C VAL A 74 -3.54 -9.61 -11.18
N SER A 75 -2.89 -8.78 -10.37
CA SER A 75 -2.28 -9.19 -9.10
C SER A 75 -2.70 -8.24 -7.99
N SER A 76 -2.94 -8.78 -6.80
CA SER A 76 -3.35 -7.97 -5.66
C SER A 76 -2.47 -8.20 -4.45
N ALA A 77 -2.31 -7.15 -3.64
CA ALA A 77 -1.65 -7.22 -2.34
C ALA A 77 -2.52 -6.56 -1.28
N GLN A 78 -2.53 -7.18 -0.10
CA GLN A 78 -3.18 -6.64 1.09
C GLN A 78 -2.12 -6.07 2.03
N ILE A 79 -2.29 -4.81 2.40
CA ILE A 79 -1.31 -4.02 3.13
C ILE A 79 -2.02 -3.43 4.34
N THR A 80 -1.45 -3.60 5.53
CA THR A 80 -2.00 -3.09 6.78
C THR A 80 -1.13 -1.95 7.28
N VAL A 81 -1.72 -0.77 7.40
CA VAL A 81 -1.12 0.42 8.01
C VAL A 81 -1.55 0.44 9.47
N THR A 82 -0.59 0.38 10.38
CA THR A 82 -0.85 0.44 11.82
C THR A 82 -0.55 1.82 12.37
N GLN A 83 -1.05 2.09 13.58
CA GLN A 83 -0.74 3.28 14.36
C GLN A 83 -0.46 2.87 15.82
N PRO A 84 0.12 3.75 16.65
CA PRO A 84 0.19 3.55 18.09
C PRO A 84 -1.19 3.25 18.69
N LEU A 85 -1.27 2.41 19.73
CA LEU A 85 -2.54 2.02 20.36
C LEU A 85 -3.18 3.11 21.23
N ALA A 86 -2.37 4.06 21.70
CA ALA A 86 -2.81 5.14 22.58
C ALA A 86 -2.06 6.43 22.26
N PRO A 87 -2.68 7.61 22.50
CA PRO A 87 -1.97 8.87 22.46
C PRO A 87 -0.95 8.96 23.60
N LEU A 88 0.09 9.76 23.40
CA LEU A 88 1.01 10.14 24.48
C LEU A 88 0.22 10.97 25.51
N SER A 89 0.02 10.41 26.71
CA SER A 89 -0.50 11.17 27.86
C SER A 89 0.66 11.67 28.71
N ALA A 90 0.85 12.99 28.76
CA ALA A 90 1.72 13.62 29.74
C ALA A 90 0.87 13.98 30.97
N THR A 91 1.12 13.32 32.10
CA THR A 91 0.52 13.70 33.39
C THR A 91 1.48 14.65 34.10
N ILE A 92 1.15 15.93 34.12
CA ILE A 92 1.85 16.90 34.96
C ILE A 92 1.50 16.64 36.42
N THR A 93 2.44 16.06 37.18
CA THR A 93 2.35 15.98 38.63
C THR A 93 2.82 17.33 39.17
N GLN A 94 1.88 18.25 39.42
CA GLN A 94 2.21 19.47 40.14
C GLN A 94 2.58 19.08 41.57
N VAL A 95 3.84 19.29 41.95
CA VAL A 95 4.24 19.25 43.35
C VAL A 95 3.54 20.43 44.04
N PRO A 96 2.70 20.20 45.07
CA PRO A 96 2.14 21.29 45.84
C PRO A 96 3.29 22.08 46.47
N ILE A 97 3.27 23.40 46.29
CA ILE A 97 4.21 24.33 46.93
C ILE A 97 3.99 24.40 48.44
#